data_AF-S9PGU3-F1
#
_entry.id   AF-S9PGU3-F1
#
_cell.length_a   1.000
_cell.length_b   1.000
_cell.length_c   1.000
_cell.angle_alpha   90.00
_cell.angle_beta   90.00
_cell.angle_gamma   90.00
#
_symmetry.space_group_name_H-M   'P 1'
#
loop_
_entity.id
_entity.type
_entity.pdbx_description
1 polymer ?
#
loop_
_entity_poly.entity_id
_entity_poly.type
_entity_poly.pdbx_seq_one_letter_code
_entity_poly.pdbx_strand_id
1 'polypeptide(L)'
;MRSFFIASIWEGRTSYLAPNADYIAHLGEDEFSLAFARIECHYFVNRAFLHSDTQLLDDVPRIRHIPAVIVQGRYDICGPMDSAWALHKTWPEAELKIIPDAGHAAYEPGTTHALVDATDRFRR
;
A
#
# COMPACT_ATOMS: atom_id res chain seq x y z
N MET A 1 -24.96 -1.16 7.10
CA MET A 1 -24.80 -1.03 5.64
C MET A 1 -24.12 0.30 5.26
N ARG A 2 -24.62 1.47 5.71
CA ARG A 2 -24.02 2.79 5.41
C ARG A 2 -22.57 3.02 5.87
N SER A 3 -22.11 2.35 6.95
CA SER A 3 -20.75 2.52 7.48
C SER A 3 -19.66 1.91 6.60
N PHE A 4 -19.95 0.81 5.90
CA PHE A 4 -18.98 0.16 5.00
C PHE A 4 -18.72 0.99 3.75
N PHE A 5 -19.79 1.58 3.20
CA PHE A 5 -19.74 2.51 2.08
C PHE A 5 -18.85 3.73 2.36
N ILE A 6 -18.92 4.25 3.59
CA ILE A 6 -18.11 5.41 4.00
C ILE A 6 -16.63 5.04 4.07
N ALA A 7 -16.28 3.86 4.60
CA ALA A 7 -14.89 3.40 4.67
C ALA A 7 -14.29 3.17 3.28
N SER A 8 -14.98 2.43 2.41
CA SER A 8 -14.50 2.15 1.05
C SER A 8 -14.36 3.42 0.19
N ILE A 9 -15.30 4.37 0.29
CA ILE A 9 -15.19 5.65 -0.42
C ILE A 9 -14.09 6.55 0.17
N TRP A 10 -13.88 6.50 1.49
CA TRP A 10 -12.77 7.23 2.10
C TRP A 10 -11.44 6.74 1.52
N GLU A 11 -11.19 5.42 1.52
CA GLU A 11 -10.00 4.82 0.93
C GLU A 11 -9.83 5.22 -0.55
N GLY A 12 -10.92 5.25 -1.31
CA GLY A 12 -10.88 5.70 -2.72
C GLY A 12 -10.45 7.15 -2.91
N ARG A 13 -10.88 8.04 -2.01
CA ARG A 13 -10.55 9.46 -2.06
C ARG A 13 -9.13 9.74 -1.62
N THR A 14 -8.58 8.89 -0.76
CA THR A 14 -7.25 9.04 -0.18
C THR A 14 -6.18 8.25 -0.93
N SER A 15 -6.58 7.37 -1.86
CA SER A 15 -5.66 6.52 -2.60
C SER A 15 -4.83 7.24 -3.64
N TYR A 16 -5.36 8.25 -4.32
CA TYR A 16 -4.63 9.01 -5.35
C TYR A 16 -4.22 10.38 -4.83
N LEU A 17 -3.12 10.94 -5.35
CA LEU A 17 -2.71 12.31 -5.05
C LEU A 17 -3.77 13.31 -5.53
N ALA A 18 -4.24 13.13 -6.77
CA ALA A 18 -5.39 13.84 -7.31
C ALA A 18 -6.61 12.90 -7.30
N PRO A 19 -7.77 13.31 -6.77
CA PRO A 19 -8.94 12.44 -6.70
C PRO A 19 -9.32 11.83 -8.06
N ASN A 20 -9.46 10.50 -8.10
CA ASN A 20 -9.88 9.76 -9.27
C ASN A 20 -11.36 9.37 -9.12
N ALA A 21 -12.24 10.02 -9.90
CA ALA A 21 -13.69 9.84 -9.79
C ALA A 21 -14.14 8.40 -10.12
N ASP A 22 -13.50 7.77 -11.11
CA ASP A 22 -13.83 6.41 -11.54
C ASP A 22 -13.43 5.40 -10.45
N TYR A 23 -12.26 5.59 -9.83
CA TYR A 23 -11.79 4.75 -8.72
C TYR A 23 -12.70 4.87 -7.49
N ILE A 24 -13.12 6.10 -7.15
CA ILE A 24 -14.06 6.34 -6.04
C ILE A 24 -15.41 5.69 -6.31
N ALA A 25 -15.92 5.79 -7.55
CA ALA A 25 -17.19 5.19 -7.93
C ALA A 25 -17.15 3.66 -7.80
N HIS A 26 -16.06 3.03 -8.25
CA HIS A 26 -15.87 1.59 -8.15
C HIS A 26 -15.86 1.09 -6.70
N LEU A 27 -15.15 1.77 -5.80
CA LEU A 27 -15.13 1.42 -4.37
C LEU A 27 -16.48 1.68 -3.68
N GLY A 28 -17.36 2.46 -4.29
CA GLY A 28 -18.74 2.68 -3.87
C GLY A 28 -19.72 1.65 -4.41
N GLU A 29 -19.30 0.60 -5.12
CA GLU A 29 -20.23 -0.47 -5.54
C GLU A 29 -20.66 -1.32 -4.32
N ASP A 30 -21.96 -1.52 -4.13
CA ASP A 30 -22.52 -2.08 -2.88
C ASP A 30 -21.94 -3.45 -2.48
N GLU A 31 -21.80 -4.37 -3.45
CA GLU A 31 -21.24 -5.70 -3.18
C GLU A 31 -19.74 -5.65 -2.89
N PHE A 32 -19.00 -4.85 -3.66
CA PHE A 32 -17.56 -4.66 -3.47
C PHE A 32 -17.28 -4.04 -2.10
N SER A 33 -17.95 -2.93 -1.77
CA SER A 33 -17.72 -2.18 -0.53
C SER A 33 -18.00 -3.04 0.71
N LEU A 34 -19.07 -3.84 0.70
CA LEU A 34 -19.39 -4.71 1.82
C LEU A 34 -18.34 -5.81 2.01
N ALA A 35 -17.90 -6.46 0.93
CA ALA A 35 -16.89 -7.50 1.00
C ALA A 35 -15.54 -6.93 1.44
N PHE A 36 -15.09 -5.86 0.77
CA PHE A 36 -13.86 -5.14 1.05
C PHE A 36 -13.77 -4.70 2.51
N ALA A 37 -14.76 -3.94 2.97
CA ALA A 37 -14.71 -3.38 4.32
C ALA A 37 -14.84 -4.45 5.41
N ARG A 38 -15.56 -5.56 5.16
CA ARG A 38 -15.62 -6.68 6.13
C ARG A 38 -14.28 -7.39 6.25
N ILE A 39 -13.60 -7.63 5.13
CA ILE A 39 -12.31 -8.30 5.12
C ILE A 39 -11.26 -7.41 5.79
N GLU A 40 -11.16 -6.14 5.38
CA GLU A 40 -10.22 -5.20 5.99
C GLU A 40 -10.44 -5.06 7.49
N CYS A 41 -11.67 -4.75 7.91
CA CYS A 41 -11.99 -4.62 9.33
C CYS A 41 -11.66 -5.90 10.10
N HIS A 42 -11.90 -7.08 9.52
CA HIS A 42 -11.55 -8.34 10.15
C HIS A 42 -10.05 -8.46 10.42
N TYR A 43 -9.19 -8.12 9.44
CA TYR A 43 -7.74 -8.14 9.66
C TYR A 43 -7.30 -7.05 10.65
N PHE A 44 -7.85 -5.84 10.57
CA PHE A 44 -7.47 -4.74 11.46
C PHE A 44 -7.83 -5.02 12.93
N VAL A 45 -9.05 -5.47 13.24
CA VAL A 45 -9.44 -5.75 14.63
C VAL A 45 -8.68 -6.92 15.25
N ASN A 46 -8.15 -7.82 14.42
CA ASN A 46 -7.32 -8.95 14.84
C ASN A 46 -5.81 -8.65 14.75
N ARG A 47 -5.41 -7.38 14.55
CA ARG A 47 -3.99 -6.97 14.44
C ARG A 47 -3.24 -7.79 13.38
N ALA A 48 -3.90 -8.05 12.26
CA ALA A 48 -3.44 -8.89 11.16
C ALA A 48 -2.96 -10.29 11.59
N PHE A 49 -3.39 -10.78 12.77
CA PHE A 49 -2.97 -12.05 13.37
C PHE A 49 -1.46 -12.13 13.65
N LEU A 50 -0.80 -10.98 13.80
CA LEU A 50 0.61 -10.88 14.17
C LEU A 50 0.77 -11.02 15.69
N HIS A 51 1.90 -11.55 16.13
CA HIS A 51 2.22 -11.70 17.55
C HIS A 51 2.76 -10.42 18.19
N SER A 52 3.20 -9.44 17.39
CA SER A 52 3.62 -8.10 17.84
C SER A 52 3.41 -7.07 16.74
N ASP A 53 3.38 -5.78 17.11
CA ASP A 53 3.22 -4.67 16.15
C ASP A 53 4.43 -4.51 15.21
N THR A 54 5.60 -4.96 15.63
CA THR A 54 6.85 -4.86 14.89
C THR A 54 7.25 -6.14 14.19
N GLN A 55 6.45 -7.21 14.29
CA GLN A 55 6.83 -8.55 13.83
C GLN A 55 7.43 -8.55 12.41
N LEU A 56 6.78 -7.87 11.46
CA LEU A 56 7.25 -7.82 10.07
C LEU A 56 8.62 -7.15 9.92
N LEU A 57 8.92 -6.11 10.72
CA LEU A 57 10.22 -5.45 10.73
C LEU A 57 11.26 -6.32 11.43
N ASP A 58 10.91 -6.95 12.56
CA ASP A 58 11.79 -7.81 13.33
C ASP A 58 12.23 -9.05 12.54
N ASP A 59 11.36 -9.55 11.65
CA ASP A 59 11.61 -10.72 10.79
C ASP A 59 12.36 -10.40 9.47
N VAL A 60 12.56 -9.12 9.12
CA VAL A 60 13.30 -8.69 7.91
C VAL A 60 14.66 -9.38 7.73
N PRO A 61 15.49 -9.59 8.77
CA PRO A 61 16.78 -10.29 8.62
C PRO A 61 16.68 -11.63 7.89
N ARG A 62 15.53 -12.31 7.98
CA ARG A 62 15.27 -13.60 7.32
C ARG A 62 15.18 -13.49 5.80
N ILE A 63 14.84 -12.31 5.26
CA ILE A 63 14.62 -12.06 3.83
C ILE A 63 15.65 -11.11 3.20
N ARG A 64 16.61 -10.60 3.97
CA ARG A 64 17.60 -9.61 3.47
C ARG A 64 18.40 -10.06 2.24
N HIS A 65 18.53 -11.36 2.04
CA HIS A 65 19.20 -11.95 0.88
C HIS A 65 18.38 -11.92 -0.42
N ILE A 66 17.09 -11.58 -0.34
CA ILE A 66 16.20 -11.49 -1.49
C ILE A 66 16.35 -10.10 -2.13
N PRO A 67 16.60 -10.00 -3.45
CA PRO A 67 16.58 -8.71 -4.13
C PRO A 67 15.18 -8.08 -4.06
N ALA A 68 15.09 -6.81 -3.65
CA ALA A 68 13.82 -6.12 -3.47
C ALA A 68 13.87 -4.65 -3.89
N VAL A 69 12.74 -4.13 -4.35
CA VAL A 69 12.49 -2.70 -4.60
C VAL A 69 11.24 -2.31 -3.82
N ILE A 70 11.33 -1.25 -3.02
CA ILE A 70 10.22 -0.65 -2.28
C ILE A 70 9.82 0.61 -3.04
N VAL A 71 8.59 0.65 -3.56
CA VAL A 71 8.04 1.83 -4.26
C VAL A 71 6.99 2.47 -3.36
N GLN A 72 7.16 3.75 -3.05
CA GLN A 72 6.27 4.47 -2.14
C GLN A 72 5.93 5.86 -2.66
N GLY A 73 4.64 6.21 -2.70
CA GLY A 73 4.18 7.57 -3.00
C GLY A 73 4.51 8.53 -1.86
N ARG A 74 5.06 9.71 -2.19
CA ARG A 74 5.43 10.74 -1.20
C ARG A 74 4.22 11.22 -0.38
N TYR A 75 3.05 11.24 -1.00
CA TYR A 75 1.80 11.73 -0.42
C TYR A 75 0.81 10.61 -0.12
N ASP A 76 1.28 9.37 -0.02
CA ASP A 76 0.46 8.26 0.46
C ASP A 76 0.05 8.49 1.92
N ILE A 77 -1.25 8.63 2.14
CA ILE A 77 -1.85 8.81 3.46
C ILE A 77 -2.47 7.51 4.02
N CYS A 78 -2.67 6.49 3.18
CA CYS A 78 -3.18 5.19 3.60
C CYS A 78 -2.05 4.31 4.15
N GLY A 79 -0.91 4.32 3.47
CA GLY A 79 0.36 3.73 3.90
C GLY A 79 1.42 4.81 4.08
N PRO A 80 1.52 5.44 5.26
CA PRO A 80 2.40 6.59 5.41
C PRO A 80 3.88 6.23 5.15
N MET A 81 4.63 7.21 4.62
CA MET A 81 6.04 7.10 4.25
C MET A 81 6.97 6.57 5.36
N ASP A 82 6.58 6.71 6.63
CA ASP A 82 7.35 6.24 7.77
C ASP A 82 7.52 4.71 7.78
N SER A 83 6.50 3.98 7.33
CA SER A 83 6.51 2.52 7.20
C SER A 83 7.53 2.05 6.15
N ALA A 84 7.50 2.62 4.95
CA ALA A 84 8.47 2.33 3.89
C ALA A 84 9.90 2.70 4.30
N TRP A 85 10.06 3.83 5.00
CA TRP A 85 11.36 4.25 5.53
C TRP A 85 11.87 3.33 6.65
N ALA A 86 11.01 2.90 7.56
CA ALA A 86 11.33 1.94 8.61
C ALA A 86 11.77 0.59 8.00
N LEU A 87 11.04 0.11 6.99
CA LEU A 87 11.38 -1.10 6.26
C LEU A 87 12.75 -0.99 5.60
N HIS A 88 13.03 0.09 4.86
CA HIS A 88 14.32 0.28 4.20
C HIS A 88 15.49 0.39 5.20
N LYS A 89 15.28 1.02 6.36
CA LYS A 89 16.31 1.06 7.42
C LYS A 89 16.66 -0.34 7.94
N THR A 90 15.68 -1.24 8.04
CA THR A 90 15.90 -2.63 8.50
C THR A 90 16.34 -3.55 7.35
N TRP A 91 15.99 -3.20 6.11
CA TRP A 91 16.35 -3.91 4.87
C TRP A 91 17.18 -3.00 3.94
N PRO A 92 18.43 -2.67 4.30
CA PRO A 92 19.25 -1.72 3.55
C PRO A 92 19.63 -2.21 2.14
N GLU A 93 19.56 -3.52 1.87
CA GLU A 93 19.76 -4.09 0.54
C GLU A 93 18.61 -3.79 -0.43
N ALA A 94 17.41 -3.49 0.07
CA ALA A 94 16.27 -3.15 -0.77
C ALA A 94 16.42 -1.72 -1.32
N GLU A 95 16.16 -1.54 -2.61
CA GLU A 95 16.16 -0.21 -3.23
C GLU A 95 14.87 0.53 -2.86
N LEU A 96 14.96 1.72 -2.24
CA LEU A 96 13.81 2.55 -1.95
C LEU A 96 13.60 3.62 -3.04
N LYS A 97 12.47 3.56 -3.73
CA LYS A 97 12.00 4.55 -4.70
C LYS A 97 10.84 5.35 -4.13
N ILE A 98 11.07 6.64 -3.89
CA ILE A 98 10.01 7.56 -3.46
C ILE A 98 9.49 8.33 -4.66
N ILE A 99 8.20 8.19 -4.95
CA ILE A 99 7.54 8.84 -6.08
C ILE A 99 7.03 10.22 -5.62
N PRO A 100 7.59 11.32 -6.16
CA PRO A 100 7.35 12.66 -5.62
C PRO A 100 5.90 13.13 -5.81
N ASP A 101 5.22 12.65 -6.84
CA ASP A 101 3.91 13.10 -7.31
C ASP A 101 2.85 11.98 -7.28
N ALA A 102 2.92 11.09 -6.29
CA ALA A 102 1.96 9.98 -6.14
C ALA A 102 1.41 9.82 -4.71
N GLY A 103 0.18 9.30 -4.65
CA GLY A 103 -0.47 8.81 -3.43
C GLY A 103 -0.21 7.31 -3.20
N HIS A 104 -1.20 6.62 -2.65
CA HIS A 104 -1.19 5.18 -2.35
C HIS A 104 -1.30 4.28 -3.59
N ALA A 105 -2.08 4.68 -4.58
CA ALA A 105 -2.49 3.80 -5.66
C ALA A 105 -1.30 3.38 -6.53
N ALA A 106 -1.18 2.06 -6.77
CA ALA A 106 -0.17 1.49 -7.64
C ALA A 106 -0.25 2.01 -9.09
N TYR A 107 -1.46 2.44 -9.51
CA TYR A 107 -1.76 2.93 -10.85
C TYR A 107 -1.44 4.41 -11.06
N GLU A 108 -0.89 5.12 -10.06
CA GLU A 108 -0.33 6.45 -10.28
C GLU A 108 0.80 6.38 -11.33
N PRO A 109 0.92 7.34 -12.27
CA PRO A 109 1.86 7.22 -13.40
C PRO A 109 3.31 6.95 -12.96
N GLY A 110 3.80 7.70 -11.97
CA GLY A 110 5.16 7.53 -11.43
C GLY A 110 5.34 6.19 -10.70
N THR A 111 4.32 5.75 -9.95
CA THR A 111 4.33 4.47 -9.24
C THR A 111 4.32 3.30 -10.22
N THR A 112 3.44 3.34 -11.22
CA THR A 112 3.35 2.32 -12.28
C THR A 112 4.67 2.21 -13.02
N HIS A 113 5.27 3.33 -13.42
CA HIS A 113 6.55 3.33 -14.10
C HIS A 113 7.64 2.67 -13.24
N ALA A 114 7.76 3.05 -11.97
CA ALA A 114 8.76 2.47 -11.07
C ALA A 114 8.56 0.96 -10.82
N LEU A 115 7.31 0.50 -10.75
CA LEU A 115 6.95 -0.91 -10.63
C LEU A 115 7.31 -1.69 -11.91
N VAL A 116 6.92 -1.19 -13.09
CA VAL A 116 7.25 -1.82 -14.38
C VAL A 116 8.77 -1.94 -14.55
N ASP A 117 9.50 -0.85 -14.32
CA ASP A 117 10.96 -0.82 -14.40
C ASP A 117 11.61 -1.85 -13.45
N ALA A 118 11.08 -2.01 -12.24
CA ALA A 118 11.56 -3.01 -11.29
C ALA A 118 11.29 -4.44 -11.79
N THR A 119 10.08 -4.71 -12.29
CA THR A 119 9.72 -6.03 -12.83
C THR A 119 10.55 -6.40 -14.06
N ASP A 120 10.82 -5.44 -14.96
CA ASP A 120 11.65 -5.65 -16.15
C ASP A 120 13.12 -5.92 -15.80
N ARG A 121 13.62 -5.33 -14.70
CA ARG A 121 14.95 -5.63 -14.17
C ARG A 121 15.04 -7.03 -13.59
N PHE A 122 14.04 -7.49 -12.84
CA PHE A 122 14.02 -8.82 -12.22
C PHE A 122 13.75 -9.97 -13.21
N ARG A 123 13.24 -9.66 -14.41
CA ARG A 123 13.06 -10.65 -15.48
C ARG A 123 14.39 -11.17 -16.05
N ARG A 124 15.47 -10.42 -15.90
CA ARG A 124 16.80 -10.72 -16.48
C ARG A 124 17.61 -11.60 -15.54
#